data_AF-A0A7V4ZRI8-F1
#
_entry.id   AF-A0A7V4ZRI8-F1
#
_cell.length_a   1.000
_cell.length_b   1.000
_cell.length_c   1.000
_cell.angle_alpha   90.00
_cell.angle_beta   90.00
_cell.angle_gamma   90.00
#
_symmetry.space_group_name_H-M   'P 1'
#
loop_
_entity.id
_entity.type
_entity.pdbx_description
1 polymer ?
#
loop_
_entity_poly.entity_id
_entity_poly.type
_entity_poly.pdbx_seq_one_letter_code
_entity_poly.pdbx_strand_id
1 'polypeptide(L)'
;MNRQRIFIKKSIPIILKLVILSAFFLLFNFCSQRTDYSPKILIGFSERLTALVTTTVRSNLRENFTKQNLLREKLPFLEKKTTFSELMEELKITEHLKDIAYLIEADLMFELQKPENWNWRENYNSLEVQKEIFNATMAGIKQALSQLKGERDGK
;
A
#
# COMPACT_ATOMS: atom_id res chain seq x y z
N MET A 1 24.72 71.74 -25.14
CA MET A 1 24.97 71.26 -23.77
C MET A 1 24.50 69.81 -23.67
N ASN A 2 25.44 68.85 -23.74
CA ASN A 2 25.17 67.41 -23.74
C ASN A 2 25.07 66.87 -22.31
N ARG A 3 23.91 66.33 -21.91
CA ARG A 3 23.79 65.49 -20.70
C ARG A 3 24.03 64.04 -21.08
N GLN A 4 25.19 63.50 -20.72
CA GLN A 4 25.47 62.07 -20.82
C GLN A 4 24.71 61.30 -19.72
N ARG A 5 23.97 60.26 -20.13
CA ARG A 5 23.34 59.28 -19.24
C ARG A 5 24.42 58.29 -18.79
N ILE A 6 24.63 58.17 -17.48
CA ILE A 6 25.49 57.13 -16.90
C ILE A 6 24.65 55.86 -16.75
N PHE A 7 24.87 54.89 -17.65
CA PHE A 7 24.38 53.52 -17.49
C PHE A 7 25.29 52.77 -16.52
N ILE A 8 24.86 52.59 -15.27
CA ILE A 8 25.59 51.77 -14.29
C ILE A 8 25.28 50.30 -14.58
N LYS A 9 26.17 49.63 -15.31
CA LYS A 9 26.12 48.18 -15.52
C LYS A 9 26.67 47.50 -14.26
N LYS A 10 25.79 47.13 -13.32
CA LYS A 10 26.15 46.40 -12.09
C LYS A 10 26.62 44.99 -12.47
N SER A 11 27.93 44.78 -12.59
CA SER A 11 28.51 43.46 -12.81
C SER A 11 28.46 42.64 -11.52
N ILE A 12 27.80 41.50 -11.58
CA ILE A 12 27.79 40.51 -10.49
C ILE A 12 29.21 39.94 -10.35
N PRO A 13 29.81 39.94 -9.12
CA PRO A 13 31.15 39.43 -8.90
C PRO A 13 31.24 37.94 -9.25
N ILE A 14 32.38 37.53 -9.82
CA ILE A 14 32.63 36.17 -10.32
C ILE A 14 32.38 35.10 -9.24
N ILE A 15 32.72 35.41 -7.99
CA ILE A 15 32.48 34.53 -6.83
C ILE A 15 30.98 34.23 -6.66
N LEU A 16 30.11 35.22 -6.82
CA LEU A 16 28.66 35.00 -6.71
C LEU A 16 28.13 34.12 -7.85
N LYS A 17 28.69 34.26 -9.07
CA LYS A 17 28.35 33.36 -10.19
C LYS A 17 28.76 31.92 -9.91
N LEU A 18 29.92 31.70 -9.32
CA LEU A 18 30.41 30.36 -8.95
C LEU A 18 29.56 29.73 -7.83
N VAL A 19 29.14 30.53 -6.84
CA VAL A 19 28.26 30.06 -5.75
C VAL A 19 26.87 29.71 -6.27
N ILE A 20 26.31 30.52 -7.17
CA ILE A 20 25.00 30.21 -7.78
C ILE A 20 25.11 28.93 -8.63
N LEU A 21 26.21 28.77 -9.37
CA LEU A 21 26.43 27.58 -10.20
C LEU A 21 26.58 26.31 -9.36
N SER A 22 27.35 26.36 -8.26
CA SER A 22 27.50 25.22 -7.36
C SER A 22 26.19 24.88 -6.64
N ALA A 23 25.42 25.89 -6.21
CA ALA A 23 24.09 25.68 -5.65
C ALA A 23 23.13 25.02 -6.66
N PHE A 24 23.17 25.44 -7.93
CA PHE A 24 22.40 24.80 -9.00
C PHE A 24 22.81 23.33 -9.21
N PHE A 25 24.11 23.03 -9.27
CA PHE A 25 24.60 21.65 -9.40
C PHE A 25 24.22 20.77 -8.21
N LEU A 26 24.25 21.30 -6.99
CA LEU A 26 23.83 20.58 -5.79
C LEU A 26 22.32 20.29 -5.82
N LEU A 27 21.50 21.28 -6.22
CA LEU A 27 20.05 21.11 -6.37
C LEU A 27 19.68 20.09 -7.45
N PHE A 28 20.39 20.09 -8.59
CA PHE A 28 20.15 19.11 -9.66
C PHE A 28 20.50 17.67 -9.22
N ASN A 29 21.61 17.49 -8.51
CA ASN A 29 21.96 16.16 -7.97
C ASN A 29 20.96 15.68 -6.91
N PHE A 30 20.47 16.59 -6.05
CA PHE A 30 19.48 16.25 -5.03
C PHE A 30 18.09 15.96 -5.64
N CYS A 31 17.72 16.66 -6.71
CA CYS A 31 16.46 16.41 -7.42
C CYS A 31 16.49 15.13 -8.28
N SER A 32 17.68 14.73 -8.77
CA SER A 32 17.88 13.46 -9.48
C SER A 32 17.85 12.23 -8.56
N GLN A 33 17.89 12.41 -7.24
CA GLN A 33 17.68 11.34 -6.26
C GLN A 33 16.21 11.12 -5.90
N ARG A 34 15.26 11.58 -6.74
CA ARG A 34 13.91 11.01 -6.70
C ARG A 34 14.01 9.55 -7.11
N THR A 35 13.96 8.66 -6.14
CA THR A 35 13.66 7.25 -6.34
C THR A 35 12.38 7.17 -7.17
N ASP A 36 12.51 6.66 -8.39
CA ASP A 36 11.39 6.34 -9.28
C ASP A 36 10.58 5.21 -8.64
N TYR A 37 9.72 5.54 -7.68
CA TYR A 37 8.68 4.66 -7.20
C TYR A 37 7.55 4.64 -8.23
N SER A 38 7.82 4.03 -9.38
CA SER A 38 6.74 3.60 -10.26
C SER A 38 5.93 2.53 -9.53
N PRO A 39 4.59 2.60 -9.50
CA PRO A 39 3.78 1.53 -8.93
C PRO A 39 4.15 0.21 -9.58
N LYS A 40 4.64 -0.75 -8.78
CA LYS A 40 4.97 -2.07 -9.29
C LYS A 40 3.70 -2.73 -9.81
N ILE A 41 3.69 -3.14 -11.08
CA ILE A 41 2.58 -3.91 -11.65
C ILE A 41 2.53 -5.26 -10.91
N LEU A 42 1.38 -5.57 -10.31
CA LEU A 42 1.13 -6.84 -9.63
C LEU A 42 0.66 -7.87 -10.66
N ILE A 43 1.49 -8.87 -10.92
CA ILE A 43 1.32 -9.77 -12.07
C ILE A 43 0.50 -10.99 -11.66
N GLY A 44 0.67 -11.48 -10.42
CA GLY A 44 -0.05 -12.64 -9.89
C GLY A 44 -1.42 -12.34 -9.30
N PHE A 45 -2.36 -13.28 -9.41
CA PHE A 45 -3.65 -13.22 -8.72
C PHE A 45 -3.47 -13.06 -7.21
N SER A 46 -2.65 -13.93 -6.61
CA SER A 46 -2.35 -13.93 -5.17
C SER A 46 -1.71 -12.60 -4.72
N GLU A 47 -0.81 -12.01 -5.52
CA GLU A 47 -0.23 -10.70 -5.23
C GLU A 47 -1.27 -9.58 -5.23
N ARG A 48 -2.15 -9.56 -6.25
CA ARG A 48 -3.24 -8.58 -6.34
C ARG A 48 -4.21 -8.70 -5.18
N LEU A 49 -4.63 -9.93 -4.86
CA LEU A 49 -5.53 -10.20 -3.75
C LEU A 49 -4.91 -9.77 -2.43
N THR A 50 -3.65 -10.13 -2.16
CA THR A 50 -2.92 -9.68 -0.97
C THR A 50 -2.90 -8.15 -0.87
N ALA A 51 -2.65 -7.44 -1.97
CA ALA A 51 -2.62 -5.97 -1.97
C ALA A 51 -4.00 -5.34 -1.72
N LEU A 52 -5.06 -5.88 -2.32
CA LEU A 52 -6.44 -5.45 -2.07
C LEU A 52 -6.82 -5.66 -0.60
N VAL A 53 -6.65 -6.88 -0.10
CA VAL A 53 -6.94 -7.22 1.30
C VAL A 53 -6.13 -6.34 2.26
N THR A 54 -4.84 -6.12 1.99
CA THR A 54 -4.00 -5.22 2.79
C THR A 54 -4.61 -3.82 2.85
N THR A 55 -5.02 -3.28 1.71
CA THR A 55 -5.57 -1.92 1.59
C THR A 55 -6.91 -1.82 2.31
N THR A 56 -7.81 -2.77 2.07
CA THR A 56 -9.14 -2.85 2.68
C THR A 56 -9.06 -2.97 4.20
N VAL A 57 -8.28 -3.93 4.70
CA VAL A 57 -8.10 -4.15 6.14
C VAL A 57 -7.48 -2.91 6.79
N ARG A 58 -6.41 -2.37 6.21
CA ARG A 58 -5.75 -1.17 6.75
C ARG A 58 -6.71 0.03 6.81
N SER A 59 -7.45 0.28 5.74
CA SER A 59 -8.40 1.40 5.66
C SER A 59 -9.50 1.29 6.72
N ASN A 60 -10.06 0.09 6.92
CA ASN A 60 -11.11 -0.13 7.92
C ASN A 60 -10.61 -0.11 9.37
N LEU A 61 -9.30 -0.31 9.55
CA LEU A 61 -8.68 -0.34 10.86
C LEU A 61 -7.99 0.97 11.28
N ARG A 62 -7.63 1.85 10.33
CA ARG A 62 -6.73 3.00 10.53
C ARG A 62 -6.97 3.81 11.80
N GLU A 63 -8.24 4.06 12.12
CA GLU A 63 -8.64 4.89 13.27
C GLU A 63 -9.39 4.09 14.35
N ASN A 64 -9.57 2.78 14.15
CA ASN A 64 -10.33 1.91 15.05
C ASN A 64 -9.41 0.98 15.84
N PHE A 65 -8.82 1.51 16.92
CA PHE A 65 -7.89 0.77 17.77
C PHE A 65 -8.53 -0.49 18.41
N THR A 66 -9.82 -0.43 18.76
CA THR A 66 -10.53 -1.58 19.30
C THR A 66 -10.58 -2.72 18.29
N LYS A 67 -10.94 -2.44 17.03
CA LYS A 67 -10.92 -3.45 15.96
C LYS A 67 -9.51 -3.93 15.65
N GLN A 68 -8.50 -3.05 15.69
CA GLN A 68 -7.10 -3.43 15.50
C GLN A 68 -6.65 -4.46 16.54
N ASN A 69 -6.89 -4.18 17.82
CA ASN A 69 -6.50 -5.08 18.91
C ASN A 69 -7.28 -6.40 18.83
N LEU A 70 -8.58 -6.34 18.60
CA LEU A 70 -9.41 -7.53 18.44
C LEU A 70 -8.93 -8.44 17.30
N LEU A 71 -8.59 -7.86 16.14
CA LEU A 71 -8.07 -8.65 15.02
C LEU A 71 -6.68 -9.23 15.32
N ARG A 72 -5.80 -8.49 16.03
CA ARG A 72 -4.50 -9.00 16.47
C ARG A 72 -4.64 -10.18 17.44
N GLU A 73 -5.55 -10.07 18.40
CA GLU A 73 -5.82 -11.13 19.38
C GLU A 73 -6.42 -12.38 18.73
N LYS A 74 -7.27 -12.20 17.71
CA LYS A 74 -7.85 -13.30 16.94
C LYS A 74 -6.86 -13.95 15.95
N LEU A 75 -5.80 -13.24 15.55
CA LEU A 75 -4.87 -13.69 14.51
C LEU A 75 -4.35 -15.14 14.71
N PRO A 76 -3.88 -15.56 15.91
CA PRO A 76 -3.38 -16.93 16.12
C PRO A 76 -4.45 -18.00 15.94
N PHE A 77 -5.73 -17.64 16.10
CA PHE A 77 -6.84 -18.55 15.85
C PHE A 77 -7.20 -18.61 14.36
N LEU A 78 -7.18 -17.46 13.67
CA LEU A 78 -7.40 -17.39 12.22
C LEU A 78 -6.33 -18.16 11.44
N GLU A 79 -5.08 -18.14 11.92
CA GLU A 79 -3.95 -18.88 11.32
C GLU A 79 -4.10 -20.41 11.37
N LYS A 80 -4.96 -20.93 12.27
CA LYS A 80 -5.23 -22.37 12.37
C LYS A 80 -6.24 -22.86 11.32
N LYS A 81 -6.91 -21.93 10.63
CA LYS A 81 -7.82 -22.27 9.52
C LYS A 81 -7.01 -22.69 8.30
N THR A 82 -7.66 -23.40 7.38
CA THR A 82 -6.99 -23.96 6.21
C THR A 82 -7.55 -23.45 4.89
N THR A 83 -8.81 -23.05 4.86
CA THR A 83 -9.49 -22.57 3.66
C THR A 83 -9.99 -21.13 3.82
N PHE A 84 -10.20 -20.46 2.69
CA PHE A 84 -10.72 -19.10 2.69
C PHE A 84 -12.14 -19.04 3.29
N SER A 85 -12.99 -20.01 2.96
CA SER A 85 -14.34 -20.12 3.55
C SER A 85 -14.31 -20.20 5.07
N GLU A 86 -13.46 -21.06 5.65
CA GLU A 86 -13.30 -21.18 7.10
C GLU A 86 -12.82 -19.86 7.76
N LEU A 87 -11.94 -19.13 7.08
CA LEU A 87 -11.45 -17.83 7.53
C LEU A 87 -12.58 -16.80 7.56
N MET A 88 -13.39 -16.73 6.50
CA MET A 88 -14.49 -15.77 6.41
C MET A 88 -15.60 -16.07 7.42
N GLU A 89 -15.93 -17.35 7.61
CA GLU A 89 -16.88 -17.76 8.65
C GLU A 89 -16.43 -17.30 10.03
N GLU A 90 -15.16 -17.53 10.38
CA GLU A 90 -14.63 -17.13 11.69
C GLU A 90 -14.62 -15.61 11.90
N LEU A 91 -14.24 -14.85 10.86
CA LEU A 91 -14.28 -13.39 10.94
C LEU A 91 -15.72 -12.86 11.10
N LYS A 92 -16.70 -13.50 10.44
CA LYS A 92 -18.12 -13.11 10.50
C LYS A 92 -18.80 -13.44 11.82
N ILE A 93 -18.32 -14.44 12.57
CA ILE A 93 -18.80 -14.75 13.92
C ILE A 93 -18.56 -13.56 14.87
N THR A 94 -17.47 -12.82 14.66
CA THR A 94 -17.13 -11.67 15.49
C THR A 94 -17.80 -10.41 14.92
N GLU A 95 -18.89 -9.95 15.53
CA GLU A 95 -19.72 -8.84 15.00
C GLU A 95 -18.90 -7.61 14.58
N HIS A 96 -17.88 -7.23 15.36
CA HIS A 96 -17.03 -6.07 15.05
C HIS A 96 -16.04 -6.27 13.88
N LEU A 97 -15.82 -7.50 13.41
CA LEU A 97 -14.94 -7.84 12.29
C LEU A 97 -15.70 -8.27 11.03
N LYS A 98 -17.03 -8.40 11.13
CA LYS A 98 -17.91 -8.90 10.09
C LYS A 98 -17.87 -8.04 8.82
N ASP A 99 -17.78 -6.72 8.98
CA ASP A 99 -17.61 -5.79 7.87
C ASP A 99 -16.32 -6.02 7.09
N ILE A 100 -15.20 -6.24 7.79
CA ILE A 100 -13.92 -6.58 7.17
C ILE A 100 -14.04 -7.88 6.38
N ALA A 101 -14.71 -8.91 6.92
CA ALA A 101 -14.93 -10.16 6.22
C ALA A 101 -15.69 -9.98 4.90
N TYR A 102 -16.79 -9.22 4.93
CA TYR A 102 -17.58 -8.95 3.71
C TYR A 102 -16.79 -8.16 2.67
N LEU A 103 -15.98 -7.20 3.09
CA LEU A 103 -15.15 -6.43 2.17
C LEU A 103 -14.03 -7.29 1.55
N ILE A 104 -13.43 -8.20 2.33
CA ILE A 104 -12.44 -9.17 1.81
C ILE A 104 -13.09 -10.10 0.78
N GLU A 105 -14.31 -10.58 1.03
CA GLU A 105 -15.05 -11.38 0.05
C GLU A 105 -15.36 -10.58 -1.23
N ALA A 106 -15.71 -9.31 -1.09
CA ALA A 106 -15.94 -8.43 -2.23
C ALA A 106 -14.65 -8.23 -3.06
N ASP A 107 -13.51 -8.00 -2.41
CA ASP A 107 -12.20 -7.89 -3.07
C ASP A 107 -11.85 -9.17 -3.85
N LEU A 108 -12.11 -10.33 -3.25
CA LEU A 108 -11.91 -11.62 -3.91
C LEU A 108 -12.84 -11.80 -5.12
N MET A 109 -14.14 -11.53 -4.95
CA MET A 109 -15.11 -11.64 -6.04
C MET A 109 -14.76 -10.69 -7.18
N PHE A 110 -14.31 -9.48 -6.86
CA PHE A 110 -13.83 -8.52 -7.84
C PHE A 110 -12.66 -9.07 -8.67
N GLU A 111 -11.66 -9.68 -8.04
CA GLU A 111 -10.56 -10.32 -8.79
C GLU A 111 -11.04 -11.53 -9.60
N LEU A 112 -11.87 -12.41 -9.04
CA LEU A 112 -12.37 -13.61 -9.74
C LEU A 112 -13.25 -13.28 -10.96
N GLN A 113 -13.88 -12.11 -10.99
CA GLN A 113 -14.67 -11.65 -12.14
C GLN A 113 -13.82 -11.19 -13.33
N LYS A 114 -12.51 -10.96 -13.14
CA LYS A 114 -11.65 -10.50 -14.23
C LYS A 114 -11.40 -11.61 -15.27
N PRO A 115 -11.41 -11.30 -16.58
CA PRO A 115 -11.23 -12.31 -17.64
C PRO A 115 -9.96 -13.15 -17.50
N GLU A 116 -8.85 -12.53 -17.12
CA GLU A 116 -7.55 -13.19 -16.94
C GLU A 116 -7.52 -14.22 -15.81
N ASN A 117 -8.47 -14.15 -14.86
CA ASN A 117 -8.53 -15.02 -13.68
C ASN A 117 -9.54 -16.16 -13.84
N TRP A 118 -9.94 -16.51 -15.07
CA TRP A 118 -10.93 -17.56 -15.33
C TRP A 118 -10.60 -18.90 -14.64
N ASN A 119 -9.33 -19.34 -14.67
CA ASN A 119 -8.88 -20.57 -14.02
C ASN A 119 -9.16 -20.58 -12.52
N TRP A 120 -8.95 -19.44 -11.86
CA TRP A 120 -9.20 -19.27 -10.42
C TRP A 120 -10.68 -19.37 -10.09
N ARG A 121 -11.52 -18.80 -10.95
CA ARG A 121 -12.97 -18.83 -10.81
C ARG A 121 -13.52 -20.23 -11.00
N GLU A 122 -13.14 -20.92 -12.07
CA GLU A 122 -13.62 -22.28 -12.36
C GLU A 122 -13.20 -23.27 -11.27
N ASN A 123 -12.00 -23.10 -10.72
CA ASN A 123 -11.46 -23.97 -9.69
C ASN A 123 -11.66 -23.42 -8.26
N TYR A 124 -12.51 -22.41 -8.08
CA TYR A 124 -12.68 -21.73 -6.79
C TYR A 124 -12.99 -22.70 -5.63
N ASN A 125 -13.81 -23.71 -5.88
CA ASN A 125 -14.21 -24.70 -4.87
C ASN A 125 -13.16 -25.80 -4.63
N SER A 126 -12.07 -25.84 -5.41
CA SER A 126 -10.99 -26.79 -5.17
C SER A 126 -10.22 -26.45 -3.90
N LEU A 127 -9.79 -27.49 -3.17
CA LEU A 127 -9.06 -27.32 -1.92
C LEU A 127 -7.74 -26.55 -2.11
N GLU A 128 -7.06 -26.76 -3.23
CA GLU A 128 -5.80 -26.10 -3.56
C GLU A 128 -6.00 -24.59 -3.73
N VAL A 129 -6.97 -24.18 -4.55
CA VAL A 129 -7.30 -22.76 -4.75
C VAL A 129 -7.79 -22.10 -3.46
N GLN A 130 -8.65 -22.79 -2.69
CA GLN A 130 -9.11 -22.29 -1.38
C GLN A 130 -7.96 -22.03 -0.41
N LYS A 131 -6.95 -22.91 -0.38
CA LYS A 131 -5.74 -22.74 0.44
C LYS A 131 -4.88 -21.58 -0.04
N GLU A 132 -4.74 -21.41 -1.35
CA GLU A 132 -3.93 -20.32 -1.88
C GLU A 132 -4.58 -18.95 -1.65
N ILE A 133 -5.90 -18.85 -1.87
CA ILE A 133 -6.69 -17.66 -1.54
C ILE A 133 -6.59 -17.36 -0.03
N PHE A 134 -6.68 -18.37 0.82
CA PHE A 134 -6.48 -18.23 2.27
C PHE A 134 -5.11 -17.63 2.59
N ASN A 135 -4.04 -18.19 2.02
CA ASN A 135 -2.67 -17.72 2.26
C ASN A 135 -2.49 -16.25 1.82
N ALA A 136 -2.98 -15.90 0.63
CA ALA A 136 -2.92 -14.54 0.11
C ALA A 136 -3.70 -13.55 0.98
N THR A 137 -4.88 -13.95 1.45
CA THR A 137 -5.73 -13.16 2.34
C THR A 137 -5.07 -12.95 3.71
N MET A 138 -4.57 -14.03 4.32
CA MET A 138 -3.88 -13.96 5.61
C MET A 138 -2.60 -13.13 5.54
N ALA A 139 -1.84 -13.24 4.44
CA ALA A 139 -0.70 -12.36 4.20
C ALA A 139 -1.14 -10.88 4.17
N GLY A 140 -2.24 -10.56 3.48
CA GLY A 140 -2.76 -9.21 3.41
C GLY A 140 -3.22 -8.65 4.77
N ILE A 141 -3.94 -9.46 5.56
CA ILE A 141 -4.35 -9.10 6.93
C ILE A 141 -3.12 -8.79 7.80
N LYS A 142 -2.11 -9.66 7.78
CA LYS A 142 -0.87 -9.49 8.56
C LYS A 142 -0.11 -8.23 8.14
N GLN A 143 0.00 -8.00 6.82
CA GLN A 143 0.68 -6.84 6.28
C GLN A 143 -0.04 -5.54 6.64
N ALA A 144 -1.37 -5.51 6.62
CA ALA A 144 -2.15 -4.36 7.07
C ALA A 144 -1.87 -4.03 8.55
N LEU A 145 -1.90 -5.05 9.41
CA LEU A 145 -1.63 -4.90 10.83
C LEU A 145 -0.18 -4.47 11.12
N SER A 146 0.80 -4.91 10.32
CA SER A 146 2.20 -4.48 10.49
C SER A 146 2.39 -3.01 10.10
N GLN A 147 1.74 -2.57 9.00
CA GLN A 147 1.79 -1.18 8.55
C GLN A 147 1.15 -0.21 9.56
N LEU A 148 0.04 -0.61 10.18
CA LEU A 148 -0.62 0.20 11.22
C LEU A 148 0.22 0.33 12.50
N LYS A 149 1.12 -0.63 12.78
CA LYS A 149 2.04 -0.54 13.92
C LYS A 149 3.07 0.58 13.69
N GLY A 150 3.57 0.72 12.47
CA GLY A 150 4.59 1.71 12.10
C GLY A 150 4.10 3.17 12.12
N GLU A 151 2.80 3.42 11.95
CA GLU A 151 2.24 4.79 12.04
C GLU A 151 2.29 5.36 13.47
N ARG A 152 2.49 4.52 14.49
CA ARG A 152 2.55 4.93 15.90
C ARG A 152 3.92 5.46 16.33
N ASP A 153 5.00 5.00 15.68
CA ASP A 153 6.38 5.34 16.04
C ASP A 153 6.95 6.52 15.23
N GLY A 154 6.21 6.99 14.21
CA GLY A 154 6.62 8.09 13.32
C GLY A 154 6.00 9.46 13.66
N LYS A 155 5.37 9.62 14.82
CA LYS A 155 4.82 10.89 15.33
C LYS A 155 5.37 11.21 16.71
#